data_AF-A0A1A2HGW3-F1
#
_entry.id   AF-A0A1A2HGW3-F1
#
_cell.length_a   1.000
_cell.length_b   1.000
_cell.length_c   1.000
_cell.angle_alpha   90.00
_cell.angle_beta   90.00
_cell.angle_gamma   90.00
#
_symmetry.space_group_name_H-M   'P 1'
#
loop_
_entity.id
_entity.type
_entity.pdbx_description
1 polymer ?
#
loop_
_entity_poly.entity_id
_entity_poly.type
_entity_poly.pdbx_seq_one_letter_code
_entity_poly.pdbx_strand_id
1 'polypeptide(L)' 'MLSPDEAFEDEHIAARGFHVPVHHPELGETFRYPGTPYVFGANAASGPARPPLLGEHNALLDELVDDTA' A
#
# COMPACT_ATOMS: atom_id res chain seq x y z
N MET A 1 8.26 -19.02 18.24
CA MET A 1 8.03 -17.68 17.66
C MET A 1 8.14 -17.86 16.16
N LEU A 2 7.15 -17.43 15.38
CA LEU A 2 7.19 -17.57 13.93
C LEU A 2 8.29 -16.67 13.36
N SER A 3 8.99 -17.14 12.32
CA SER A 3 9.84 -16.25 11.51
C SER A 3 8.99 -15.24 10.74
N PRO A 4 9.56 -14.14 10.21
CA PRO A 4 8.80 -13.15 9.46
C PRO A 4 8.00 -13.75 8.29
N ASP A 5 8.61 -14.65 7.53
CA ASP A 5 7.97 -15.33 6.39
C ASP A 5 6.81 -16.24 6.84
N GLU A 6 7.01 -17.02 7.90
CA GLU A 6 5.96 -17.88 8.47
C GLU A 6 4.80 -17.07 9.06
N ALA A 7 5.12 -15.96 9.73
CA ALA A 7 4.12 -15.07 10.30
C ALA A 7 3.30 -14.37 9.20
N PHE A 8 3.94 -14.04 8.07
CA PHE A 8 3.24 -13.45 6.94
C PHE A 8 2.23 -14.42 6.34
N GLU A 9 2.58 -15.70 6.17
CA GLU A 9 1.70 -16.72 5.60
C GLU A 9 0.70 -17.35 6.59
N ASP A 10 0.66 -16.88 7.84
CA ASP A 10 -0.21 -17.43 8.89
C ASP A 10 -1.71 -17.31 8.52
N GLU A 11 -2.49 -18.35 8.78
CA GLU A 11 -3.91 -18.44 8.45
C GLU A 11 -4.71 -17.28 9.08
N HIS A 12 -4.39 -16.91 10.32
CA HIS A 12 -5.06 -15.84 11.03
C HIS A 12 -4.84 -14.48 10.36
N ILE A 13 -3.63 -14.27 9.82
CA ILE A 13 -3.22 -13.06 9.10
C ILE A 13 -3.92 -13.00 7.74
N ALA A 14 -3.90 -14.10 6.99
CA ALA A 14 -4.57 -14.19 5.69
C ALA A 14 -6.09 -13.96 5.81
N ALA A 15 -6.75 -14.56 6.81
CA ALA A 15 -8.18 -14.44 7.02
C ALA A 15 -8.68 -13.01 7.30
N ARG A 16 -7.77 -12.09 7.67
CA ARG A 16 -8.09 -10.68 7.96
C ARG A 16 -7.87 -9.74 6.77
N GLY A 17 -7.52 -10.29 5.60
CA GLY A 17 -7.25 -9.49 4.41
C GLY A 17 -5.90 -8.76 4.47
N PHE A 18 -4.94 -9.30 5.23
CA PHE A 18 -3.62 -8.71 5.35
C PHE A 18 -2.77 -8.86 4.08
N HIS A 19 -3.10 -9.77 3.17
CA HIS A 19 -2.40 -9.90 1.89
C HIS A 19 -3.10 -9.08 0.82
N VAL A 20 -2.53 -7.94 0.46
CA VAL A 20 -3.11 -7.05 -0.56
C VAL A 20 -2.31 -7.16 -1.86
N PRO A 21 -2.92 -7.54 -2.99
CA PRO A 21 -2.24 -7.52 -4.28
C PRO A 21 -2.05 -6.07 -4.75
N VAL A 22 -0.80 -5.68 -5.00
CA VAL A 22 -0.42 -4.35 -5.49
C VAL A 22 0.27 -4.48 -6.83
N HIS A 23 -0.31 -3.85 -7.86
CA HIS A 23 0.24 -3.85 -9.20
C HIS A 23 1.31 -2.77 -9.38
N HIS A 24 2.39 -3.15 -10.07
CA HIS A 24 3.50 -2.29 -10.47
C HIS A 24 3.54 -2.18 -12.00
N PRO A 25 2.94 -1.13 -12.59
CA PRO A 25 2.91 -0.92 -14.03
C PRO A 25 4.30 -0.86 -14.66
N GLU A 26 5.28 -0.33 -13.93
CA GLU A 26 6.67 -0.19 -14.35
C GLU A 26 7.41 -1.54 -14.44
N LEU A 27 6.93 -2.57 -13.73
CA LEU A 27 7.46 -3.93 -13.76
C LEU A 27 6.54 -4.89 -14.55
N GLY A 28 5.29 -4.50 -14.83
CA GLY A 28 4.29 -5.39 -15.40
C GLY A 28 3.86 -6.52 -14.46
N GLU A 29 4.13 -6.39 -13.17
CA GLU A 29 3.96 -7.46 -12.18
C GLU A 29 3.06 -7.04 -11.01
N THR A 30 2.61 -8.01 -10.22
CA THR A 30 1.79 -7.79 -9.01
C THR A 30 2.42 -8.51 -7.84
N PHE A 31 2.57 -7.81 -6.72
CA PHE A 31 3.19 -8.35 -5.51
C PHE A 31 2.21 -8.33 -4.35
N ARG A 32 2.39 -9.22 -3.37
CA ARG A 32 1.60 -9.24 -2.14
C ARG A 32 2.23 -8.32 -1.10
N TYR A 33 1.47 -7.31 -0.69
CA TYR A 33 1.87 -6.36 0.32
C TYR A 33 1.19 -6.65 1.66
N PRO A 34 1.85 -6.33 2.78
CA PRO A 34 1.19 -6.19 4.07
C PRO A 34 0.08 -5.13 3.99
N GLY A 35 -1.16 -5.55 4.27
CA GLY A 35 -2.33 -4.71 4.34
C GLY A 35 -2.44 -3.98 5.67
N THR A 36 -3.66 -3.54 5.99
CA THR A 36 -3.91 -2.85 7.26
C THR A 36 -3.76 -3.82 8.44
N PRO A 37 -2.94 -3.52 9.47
CA PRO A 37 -2.72 -4.42 10.60
C PRO A 37 -3.94 -4.57 11.53
N TYR A 38 -4.93 -3.68 11.40
CA TYR A 38 -6.15 -3.65 12.20
C TYR A 38 -7.38 -3.55 11.31
N VAL A 39 -8.50 -4.10 11.78
CA VAL A 39 -9.80 -4.00 11.11
C VAL A 39 -10.59 -2.85 11.72
N PHE A 40 -10.92 -1.85 10.90
CA PHE A 40 -11.70 -0.68 11.31
C PHE A 40 -13.17 -0.85 10.90
N GLY A 41 -14.10 -0.75 11.86
CA GLY A 41 -15.52 -1.03 11.62
C GLY A 41 -16.34 0.11 11.01
N ALA A 42 -15.93 1.37 11.23
CA ALA A 42 -16.65 2.55 10.73
C ALA A 42 -16.09 3.05 9.38
N ASN A 43 -14.75 3.10 9.28
CA ASN A 43 -14.06 3.60 8.10
C ASN A 43 -12.92 2.63 7.77
N ALA A 44 -13.03 1.92 6.65
CA ALA A 44 -11.93 1.10 6.17
C ALA A 44 -10.70 1.98 5.91
N ALA A 45 -9.52 1.51 6.32
CA ALA A 45 -8.27 2.14 5.94
C ALA A 45 -8.04 1.94 4.43
N SER A 46 -7.46 2.93 3.77
CA SER A 46 -6.95 2.72 2.41
C SER A 46 -5.87 1.65 2.44
N GLY A 47 -5.98 0.70 1.50
CA GLY A 47 -4.95 -0.30 1.29
C GLY A 47 -3.64 0.33 0.81
N PRO A 48 -2.53 -0.42 0.87
CA PRO A 48 -1.26 0.04 0.32
C PRO A 48 -1.35 0.27 -1.18
N ALA A 49 -0.72 1.33 -1.65
CA ALA A 49 -0.40 1.54 -3.06
C ALA A 49 1.09 1.21 -3.30
N ARG A 50 1.47 1.03 -4.56
CA ARG A 50 2.90 0.91 -4.89
C ARG A 50 3.65 2.17 -4.45
N PRO A 51 4.94 2.07 -4.11
CA PRO A 51 5.78 3.24 -3.89
C PRO A 51 5.74 4.19 -5.11
N PRO A 52 5.79 5.51 -4.88
CA PRO A 52 5.82 6.47 -5.96
C PRO A 52 7.12 6.36 -6.75
N LEU A 53 7.05 6.59 -8.06
CA LEU A 53 8.24 6.68 -8.90
C LEU A 53 8.96 8.01 -8.67
N LEU A 54 10.23 8.06 -9.05
CA LEU A 54 11.00 9.30 -9.01
C LEU A 54 10.33 10.36 -9.89
N GLY A 55 9.91 11.46 -9.29
CA GLY A 55 9.27 12.58 -9.99
C GLY A 55 7.79 12.38 -10.33
N GLU A 56 7.15 11.31 -9.87
CA GLU A 56 5.76 10.97 -10.21
C GLU A 56 4.75 12.07 -9.88
N HIS A 57 5.00 12.82 -8.81
CA HIS A 57 4.11 13.86 -8.31
C HIS A 57 4.64 15.28 -8.52
N ASN A 58 5.65 15.48 -9.38
CA ASN A 58 6.26 16.80 -9.56
C ASN A 58 5.27 17.86 -10.07
N ALA A 59 4.26 17.47 -10.86
CA ALA A 59 3.25 18.39 -11.36
C ALA A 59 2.39 19.03 -10.25
N LEU A 60 2.28 18.39 -9.08
CA LEU A 60 1.56 18.96 -7.93
C LEU A 60 2.26 20.18 -7.33
N LEU A 61 3.54 20.38 -7.65
CA LEU A 61 4.29 21.55 -7.22
C LEU A 61 3.81 22.83 -7.91
N ASP A 62 3.32 22.72 -9.15
CA ASP A 62 2.81 23.87 -9.90
C ASP A 62 1.55 24.44 -9.24
N GLU A 63 0.64 23.56 -8.78
CA GLU A 63 -0.58 23.96 -8.04
C GLU A 63 -0.25 24.70 -6.74
N LEU A 64 0.78 24.26 -6.01
CA LEU A 64 1.23 24.92 -4.78
C LEU A 64 1.82 26.31 -5.04
N VAL A 65 2.42 26.53 -6.20
CA VAL A 65 2.97 27.84 -6.57
C VAL A 65 1.84 28.80 -6.90
N ASP A 66 0.83 28.34 -7.64
CA ASP A 66 -0.33 29.16 -8.05
C ASP A 66 -1.21 29.60 -6.87
N ASP A 67 -1.34 28.78 -5.83
CA ASP A 67 -2.10 29.12 -4.60
C ASP A 67 -1.39 30.18 -3.73
N THR A 68 -0.10 30.45 -3.98
CA THR A 68 0.69 31.44 -3.22
C THR A 68 0.89 32.77 -3.92
N ALA A 69 0.39 32.90 -5.17
CA ALA A 69 0.46 34.10 -6.01
C ALA A 69 -0.81 34.97 -5.90
#